data_AF-Q138U2-F1
#
_entry.id   AF-Q138U2-F1
#
_cell.length_a   1.000
_cell.length_b   1.000
_cell.length_c   1.000
_cell.angle_alpha   90.00
_cell.angle_beta   90.00
_cell.angle_gamma   90.00
#
_symmetry.space_group_name_H-M   'P 1'
#
loop_
_entity.id
_entity.type
_entity.pdbx_description
1 polymer ?
#
loop_
_entity_poly.entity_id
_entity_poly.type
_entity_poly.pdbx_seq_one_letter_code
_entity_poly.pdbx_strand_id
1 'polypeptide(L)'
;MIRTTTGISMTSKDSETDVWLPVIGRSLARMALAQAASSDTAKFKDTLARVDFLEALGLPAKDAAEAAGSTAASVAELKRQRRNKATKGAGNGKKVSKKARPGARR
;
A
#
# COMPACT_ATOMS: atom_id res chain seq x y z
N MET A 1 -45.60 10.95 -12.19
CA MET A 1 -45.13 11.92 -11.17
C MET A 1 -43.69 11.59 -10.81
N ILE A 2 -42.74 12.30 -11.42
CA ILE A 2 -41.30 12.05 -11.36
C ILE A 2 -40.75 12.93 -10.23
N ARG A 3 -40.15 12.34 -9.20
CA ARG A 3 -39.46 13.11 -8.15
C ARG A 3 -38.09 13.52 -8.67
N THR A 4 -37.93 14.83 -8.76
CA THR A 4 -36.77 15.56 -9.25
C THR A 4 -35.52 15.21 -8.46
N THR A 5 -34.44 14.90 -9.19
CA THR A 5 -33.07 14.82 -8.68
C THR A 5 -32.62 16.24 -8.34
N THR A 6 -32.55 16.60 -7.06
CA THR A 6 -31.92 17.85 -6.63
C THR A 6 -30.42 17.71 -6.83
N GLY A 7 -29.92 18.38 -7.87
CA GLY A 7 -28.51 18.45 -8.22
C GLY A 7 -27.69 19.06 -7.08
N ILE A 8 -26.62 18.37 -6.72
CA ILE A 8 -25.52 18.95 -5.96
C ILE A 8 -24.73 19.79 -6.98
N SER A 9 -25.00 21.10 -7.00
CA SER A 9 -24.26 22.03 -7.85
C SER A 9 -22.81 22.14 -7.38
N MET A 10 -21.92 21.95 -8.34
CA MET A 10 -20.47 22.04 -8.24
C MET A 10 -19.94 23.47 -8.02
N THR A 11 -18.77 23.50 -7.38
CA THR A 11 -17.64 24.46 -7.51
C THR A 11 -17.78 25.86 -6.93
N SER A 12 -17.35 26.03 -5.68
CA SER A 12 -16.63 27.24 -5.28
C SER A 12 -15.19 27.10 -5.77
N LYS A 13 -14.85 27.75 -6.89
CA LYS A 13 -13.46 27.93 -7.31
C LYS A 13 -12.84 29.03 -6.46
N ASP A 14 -12.55 28.73 -5.21
CA ASP A 14 -11.65 29.57 -4.42
C ASP A 14 -10.25 29.01 -4.67
N SER A 15 -9.47 29.69 -5.52
CA SER A 15 -8.10 29.28 -5.91
C SER A 15 -7.16 29.03 -4.73
N GLU A 16 -7.55 29.50 -3.55
CA GLU A 16 -6.81 29.34 -2.31
C GLU A 16 -7.13 28.02 -1.59
N THR A 17 -8.39 27.56 -1.58
CA THR A 17 -8.75 26.27 -0.94
C THR A 17 -8.17 25.09 -1.71
N ASP A 18 -8.08 25.16 -3.04
CA ASP A 18 -7.43 24.12 -3.86
C ASP A 18 -5.93 23.93 -3.51
N VAL A 19 -5.26 24.98 -3.03
CA VAL A 19 -3.85 24.91 -2.58
C VAL A 19 -3.74 24.27 -1.20
N TRP A 20 -4.67 24.60 -0.29
CA TRP A 20 -4.63 24.14 1.10
C TRP A 20 -5.22 22.73 1.30
N LEU A 21 -6.18 22.31 0.49
CA LEU A 21 -6.83 20.99 0.55
C LEU A 21 -5.83 19.82 0.55
N PRO A 22 -4.84 19.75 -0.38
CA PRO A 22 -3.82 18.70 -0.36
C PRO A 22 -2.93 18.76 0.88
N VAL A 23 -2.64 19.96 1.41
CA VAL A 23 -1.81 20.12 2.61
C VAL A 23 -2.53 19.55 3.83
N ILE A 24 -3.82 19.85 3.97
CA ILE A 24 -4.67 19.33 5.05
C ILE A 24 -4.79 17.81 4.94
N GLY A 25 -5.06 17.28 3.74
CA GLY A 25 -5.16 15.84 3.48
C GLY A 25 -3.87 15.08 3.84
N ARG A 26 -2.71 15.60 3.42
CA ARG A 26 -1.39 15.01 3.79
C ARG A 26 -1.14 15.04 5.28
N SER A 27 -1.50 16.14 5.95
CA SER A 27 -1.31 16.31 7.39
C SER A 27 -2.16 15.30 8.17
N LEU A 28 -3.42 15.15 7.77
CA LEU A 28 -4.34 14.18 8.36
C LEU A 28 -3.86 12.74 8.15
N ALA A 29 -3.39 12.40 6.95
CA ALA A 29 -2.85 11.07 6.66
C ALA A 29 -1.62 10.74 7.51
N ARG A 30 -0.73 11.72 7.75
CA ARG A 30 0.42 11.58 8.66
C ARG A 30 -0.03 11.35 10.10
N MET A 31 -1.03 12.09 10.58
CA MET A 31 -1.60 11.89 11.92
C MET A 31 -2.24 10.51 12.07
N ALA A 32 -3.01 10.07 11.06
CA ALA A 32 -3.62 8.75 11.06
C ALA A 32 -2.56 7.64 11.10
N LEU A 33 -1.46 7.79 10.34
CA LEU A 33 -0.34 6.86 10.38
C LEU A 33 0.34 6.86 11.76
N ALA A 34 0.57 8.02 12.37
CA ALA A 34 1.18 8.12 13.68
C ALA A 34 0.33 7.42 14.76
N GLN A 35 -0.98 7.67 14.76
CA GLN A 35 -1.92 7.03 15.68
C GLN A 35 -1.98 5.50 15.47
N ALA A 36 -2.00 5.06 14.21
CA ALA A 36 -2.01 3.65 13.87
C ALA A 36 -0.70 2.96 14.27
N ALA A 37 0.44 3.63 14.09
CA ALA A 37 1.76 3.14 14.50
C ALA A 37 1.91 3.05 16.03
N SER A 38 1.29 3.95 16.78
CA SER A 38 1.22 3.86 18.25
C SER A 38 0.32 2.72 18.74
N SER A 39 -0.72 2.37 17.97
CA SER A 39 -1.67 1.31 18.33
C SER A 39 -1.15 -0.09 17.96
N ASP A 40 -0.47 -0.22 16.82
CA ASP A 40 0.06 -1.49 16.30
C ASP A 40 1.52 -1.32 15.82
N THR A 41 2.43 -1.21 16.78
CA THR A 41 3.86 -0.97 16.54
C THR A 41 4.51 -2.08 15.70
N ALA A 42 4.00 -3.32 15.80
CA ALA A 42 4.55 -4.45 15.07
C ALA A 42 4.23 -4.38 13.57
N LYS A 43 2.98 -4.06 13.22
CA LYS A 43 2.53 -3.94 11.83
C LYS A 43 3.20 -2.77 11.11
N PHE A 44 3.32 -1.64 11.79
CA PHE A 44 3.93 -0.44 11.22
C PHE A 44 5.44 -0.36 11.49
N LYS A 45 6.12 -1.45 11.85
CA LYS A 45 7.58 -1.50 11.85
C LYS A 45 8.14 -1.55 10.43
N ASP A 46 7.40 -2.17 9.51
CA ASP A 46 7.77 -2.25 8.10
C ASP A 46 7.41 -0.96 7.35
N THR A 47 8.38 -0.40 6.65
CA THR A 47 8.21 0.82 5.85
C THR A 47 7.22 0.61 4.71
N LEU A 48 7.16 -0.59 4.12
CA LEU A 48 6.16 -0.89 3.08
C LEU A 48 4.75 -0.89 3.64
N ALA A 49 4.53 -1.41 4.85
CA ALA A 49 3.21 -1.39 5.48
C ALA A 49 2.73 0.04 5.77
N ARG A 50 3.64 0.96 6.11
CA ARG A 50 3.33 2.40 6.25
C ARG A 50 2.96 3.03 4.91
N VAL A 51 3.70 2.73 3.85
CA VAL A 51 3.42 3.23 2.51
C VAL A 51 2.09 2.68 1.98
N ASP A 52 1.86 1.38 2.09
CA ASP A 52 0.63 0.73 1.63
C ASP A 52 -0.60 1.31 2.36
N PHE A 53 -0.49 1.64 3.65
CA PHE A 53 -1.53 2.33 4.40
C PHE A 53 -1.82 3.74 3.87
N LEU A 54 -0.77 4.52 3.58
CA LEU A 54 -0.92 5.87 3.05
C LEU A 54 -1.46 5.88 1.61
N GLU A 55 -1.04 4.92 0.78
CA GLU A 55 -1.60 4.72 -0.56
C GLU A 55 -3.09 4.31 -0.50
N ALA A 56 -3.48 3.49 0.48
CA ALA A 56 -4.88 3.14 0.70
C ALA A 56 -5.75 4.33 1.13
N LEU A 57 -5.16 5.35 1.76
CA LEU A 57 -5.81 6.63 2.05
C LEU A 57 -5.88 7.57 0.85
N GLY A 58 -5.30 7.19 -0.30
CA GLY A 58 -5.32 7.98 -1.52
C GLY A 58 -4.15 8.96 -1.67
N LEU A 59 -3.09 8.86 -0.85
CA LEU A 59 -1.89 9.66 -1.08
C LEU A 59 -1.13 9.14 -2.31
N PRO A 60 -0.60 10.03 -3.16
CA PRO A 60 0.28 9.62 -4.23
C PRO A 60 1.55 8.96 -3.67
N ALA A 61 2.08 7.97 -4.39
CA ALA A 61 3.20 7.15 -3.93
C ALA A 61 4.45 7.94 -3.49
N LYS A 62 4.69 9.11 -4.09
CA LYS A 62 5.78 10.01 -3.71
C LYS A 62 5.57 10.57 -2.28
N ASP A 63 4.42 11.18 -2.04
CA ASP A 63 4.08 11.78 -0.75
C ASP A 63 3.92 10.70 0.34
N ALA A 64 3.41 9.53 -0.03
CA ALA A 64 3.32 8.37 0.84
C ALA A 64 4.71 7.86 1.29
N ALA A 65 5.68 7.78 0.37
CA ALA A 65 7.05 7.40 0.68
C ALA A 65 7.72 8.41 1.63
N GLU A 66 7.56 9.70 1.35
CA GLU A 66 8.09 10.78 2.21
C GLU A 66 7.47 10.75 3.61
N ALA A 67 6.15 10.58 3.71
CA ALA A 67 5.45 10.46 4.98
C ALA A 67 5.79 9.18 5.77
N ALA A 68 6.16 8.10 5.09
CA ALA A 68 6.66 6.87 5.71
C ALA A 68 8.14 6.98 6.17
N GLY A 69 8.82 8.10 5.88
CA GLY A 69 10.22 8.33 6.23
C GLY A 69 11.22 7.69 5.26
N SER A 70 10.82 7.47 4.00
CA SER A 70 11.65 6.86 2.97
C SER A 70 11.67 7.69 1.68
N THR A 71 12.49 7.28 0.72
CA THR A 71 12.50 7.88 -0.63
C THR A 71 11.65 7.06 -1.58
N ALA A 72 11.03 7.71 -2.57
CA ALA A 72 10.22 7.03 -3.58
C ALA A 72 11.01 5.93 -4.32
N ALA A 73 12.30 6.17 -4.59
CA ALA A 73 13.20 5.19 -5.20
C ALA A 73 13.44 3.97 -4.29
N SER A 74 13.63 4.19 -2.99
CA SER A 74 13.82 3.11 -2.01
C SER A 74 12.57 2.25 -1.86
N VAL A 75 11.38 2.88 -1.81
CA VAL A 75 10.09 2.17 -1.78
C VAL A 75 9.85 1.36 -3.05
N ALA A 76 10.18 1.90 -4.22
CA ALA A 76 10.06 1.19 -5.49
C ALA A 76 10.95 -0.07 -5.53
N GLU A 77 12.19 0.04 -5.05
CA GLU A 77 13.10 -1.09 -4.93
C GLU A 77 12.62 -2.09 -3.88
N LEU A 78 12.12 -1.66 -2.72
CA LEU A 78 11.51 -2.55 -1.71
C LEU A 78 10.31 -3.32 -2.29
N LYS A 79 9.41 -2.65 -3.03
CA LYS A 79 8.30 -3.30 -3.74
C LYS A 79 8.80 -4.30 -4.79
N ARG A 80 9.90 -4.00 -5.49
CA ARG A 80 10.55 -4.92 -6.45
C ARG A 80 11.16 -6.14 -5.75
N GLN A 81 11.87 -5.95 -4.63
CA GLN A 81 12.45 -7.04 -3.84
C GLN A 81 11.38 -7.96 -3.27
N ARG A 82 10.27 -7.42 -2.75
CA ARG A 82 9.13 -8.20 -2.27
C ARG A 82 8.54 -9.08 -3.38
N ARG A 83 8.36 -8.54 -4.58
CA ARG A 83 7.92 -9.29 -5.77
C ARG A 83 8.91 -10.40 -6.15
N ASN A 84 10.21 -10.09 -6.19
CA ASN A 84 11.25 -11.06 -6.52
C ASN A 84 11.38 -12.19 -5.48
N LYS A 85 11.12 -11.89 -4.20
CA LYS A 85 11.11 -12.90 -3.13
C LYS A 85 9.89 -13.82 -3.25
N ALA A 86 8.72 -13.27 -3.61
CA ALA A 86 7.52 -14.07 -3.85
C ALA A 86 7.69 -15.04 -5.02
N THR A 87 8.32 -14.61 -6.11
CA THR A 87 8.57 -15.46 -7.28
C THR A 87 9.64 -16.52 -7.02
N LYS A 88 10.70 -16.22 -6.25
CA LYS A 88 11.71 -17.21 -5.85
C LYS A 88 11.20 -18.24 -4.82
N GLY A 89 10.23 -17.87 -3.97
CA GLY A 89 9.63 -18.78 -3.00
C GLY A 89 8.63 -19.78 -3.59
N ALA A 90 7.94 -19.42 -4.68
CA ALA A 90 6.95 -20.29 -5.33
C ALA A 90 7.56 -21.44 -6.15
N GLY A 91 8.85 -21.35 -6.53
CA GLY A 91 9.53 -22.35 -7.37
C GLY A 91 10.15 -23.53 -6.63
N ASN A 92 10.34 -23.47 -5.30
CA ASN A 92 11.15 -24.46 -4.57
C ASN A 92 10.33 -25.46 -3.73
N GLY A 93 9.00 -25.37 -3.73
CA GLY A 93 8.11 -26.19 -2.89
C GLY A 93 7.51 -27.44 -3.55
N LYS A 94 7.70 -27.65 -4.87
CA LYS A 94 7.07 -28.76 -5.60
C LYS A 94 8.08 -29.73 -6.22
N LYS A 95 9.00 -30.24 -5.41
CA LYS A 95 9.73 -31.50 -5.67
C LYS A 95 9.72 -32.39 -4.43
N VAL A 96 8.54 -32.58 -3.86
CA VAL A 96 8.28 -33.63 -2.87
C VAL A 96 8.14 -34.96 -3.63
N SER A 97 9.27 -35.68 -3.67
CA SER A 97 9.39 -37.13 -3.52
C SER A 97 8.40 -38.04 -4.26
N LYS A 98 8.75 -38.44 -5.50
CA LYS A 98 8.42 -39.81 -5.95
C LYS A 98 9.52 -40.75 -5.47
N LYS A 99 9.37 -41.16 -4.20
CA LYS A 99 10.16 -42.21 -3.54
C LYS A 99 10.16 -43.47 -4.41
N ALA A 100 11.35 -44.00 -4.66
CA ALA A 100 11.62 -45.25 -5.33
C ALA A 100 10.70 -46.38 -4.80
N ARG A 101 10.04 -47.12 -5.71
CA ARG A 101 9.57 -48.48 -5.41
C ARG A 101 10.66 -49.45 -5.90
N PRO A 102 11.28 -50.24 -5.01
CA PRO A 102 12.16 -51.31 -5.42
C PRO A 102 11.31 -52.47 -5.92
N GLY A 103 11.72 -53.08 -7.04
CA GLY A 103 11.21 -54.38 -7.48
C GLY A 103 10.06 -54.31 -8.49
N ALA A 104 10.42 -54.34 -9.77
CA ALA A 104 9.60 -55.02 -10.79
C ALA A 104 10.40 -56.25 -11.24
N ARG A 105 10.21 -57.34 -10.50
CA ARG A 105 10.62 -58.70 -10.87
C ARG A 105 9.37 -59.39 -11.42
N ARG A 106 9.35 -59.64 -12.72
CA ARG A 106 8.84 -60.84 -13.43
C ARG A 106 8.55 -60.49 -14.87
#